data_AF-A0A954NS28-F1
#
_entry.id   AF-A0A954NS28-F1
#
_cell.length_a   1.000
_cell.length_b   1.000
_cell.length_c   1.000
_cell.angle_alpha   90.00
_cell.angle_beta   90.00
_cell.angle_gamma   90.00
#
_symmetry.space_group_name_H-M   'P 1'
#
loop_
_entity.id
_entity.type
_entity.pdbx_description
1 polymer ?
#
loop_
_entity_poly.entity_id
_entity_poly.type
_entity_poly.pdbx_seq_one_letter_code
_entity_poly.pdbx_strand_id
1 'polypeptide(L)'
;MGVMRFQILPAETLNDWPEVHRAYITGFDRHVFPTQIEVEGNLIICQRPHSDSGKLHVAFPVEQYGRPVLNTTSLRERDEPYLLPLELARGKIAELRDQSSAWEIIHMEIPASFRQAEHQAFQLLARALSLQDDQEQCCRLACQALTAACHASDLLMKSYTDQRMAVCHRAPSNPPAPLGCALPWGEMNDNAQQMFCSTFQAAAIPIEWKRVEPVEGRYDWEVIDQLVDCCTDHRQLPRGGPLIDLGAGGLPNWLQQWEHDILNMQSFVCDWVETAVSRYQGRIRLWEVSAYGNTGG
;
A
#
# COMPACT_ATOMS: atom_id res chain seq x y z
N MET A 1 -22.42 -13.22 -17.01
CA MET A 1 -22.47 -12.30 -15.86
C MET A 1 -22.58 -13.16 -14.62
N GLY A 2 -21.59 -13.09 -13.73
CA GLY A 2 -21.55 -13.88 -12.51
C GLY A 2 -22.23 -13.15 -11.36
N VAL A 3 -22.98 -13.88 -10.53
CA VAL A 3 -23.72 -13.29 -9.40
C VAL A 3 -23.43 -14.07 -8.13
N MET A 4 -23.06 -13.37 -7.07
CA MET A 4 -22.93 -13.93 -5.72
C MET A 4 -23.83 -13.18 -4.75
N ARG A 5 -24.51 -13.92 -3.88
CA ARG A 5 -25.46 -13.37 -2.91
C ARG A 5 -24.98 -13.66 -1.51
N PHE A 6 -25.03 -12.63 -0.67
CA PHE A 6 -24.59 -12.68 0.71
C PHE A 6 -25.68 -12.12 1.61
N GLN A 7 -26.09 -12.88 2.60
CA GLN A 7 -27.07 -12.48 3.58
C GLN A 7 -26.36 -12.03 4.86
N ILE A 8 -26.84 -10.94 5.45
CA ILE A 8 -26.36 -10.43 6.73
C ILE A 8 -27.47 -10.45 7.77
N LEU A 9 -27.13 -10.86 8.98
CA LEU A 9 -28.01 -10.84 10.15
C LEU A 9 -27.21 -10.35 11.36
N PRO A 10 -27.76 -9.45 12.18
CA PRO A 10 -29.08 -8.83 12.06
C PRO A 10 -29.07 -7.72 10.98
N ALA A 11 -30.20 -7.49 10.31
CA ALA A 11 -30.30 -6.64 9.11
C ALA A 11 -29.90 -5.17 9.37
N GLU A 12 -30.07 -4.72 10.60
CA GLU A 12 -29.72 -3.38 11.09
C GLU A 12 -28.24 -3.08 10.97
N THR A 13 -27.39 -4.10 10.83
CA THR A 13 -25.95 -3.94 10.60
C THR A 13 -25.67 -3.15 9.31
N LEU A 14 -26.55 -3.21 8.31
CA LEU A 14 -26.42 -2.45 7.07
C LEU A 14 -26.69 -0.94 7.22
N ASN A 15 -27.45 -0.53 8.26
CA ASN A 15 -27.85 0.86 8.43
C ASN A 15 -26.67 1.81 8.69
N ASP A 16 -25.59 1.30 9.27
CA ASP A 16 -24.34 2.03 9.54
C ASP A 16 -23.14 1.31 8.91
N TRP A 17 -23.29 0.89 7.64
CA TRP A 17 -22.22 0.20 6.94
C TRP A 17 -22.09 0.60 5.46
N PRO A 18 -21.72 1.87 5.17
CA PRO A 18 -21.59 2.37 3.80
C PRO A 18 -20.50 1.65 2.98
N GLU A 19 -19.49 1.08 3.63
CA GLU A 19 -18.38 0.38 2.97
C GLU A 19 -18.82 -0.90 2.25
N VAL A 20 -20.02 -1.42 2.53
CA VAL A 20 -20.59 -2.56 1.80
C VAL A 20 -20.61 -2.30 0.29
N HIS A 21 -20.89 -1.07 -0.15
CA HIS A 21 -20.92 -0.68 -1.56
C HIS A 21 -19.53 -0.59 -2.21
N ARG A 22 -18.46 -0.71 -1.41
CA ARG A 22 -17.06 -0.75 -1.88
C ARG A 22 -16.50 -2.17 -1.90
N ALA A 23 -17.32 -3.17 -1.63
CA ALA A 23 -16.92 -4.57 -1.72
C ALA A 23 -16.52 -4.93 -3.15
N TYR A 24 -15.57 -5.85 -3.29
CA TYR A 24 -15.10 -6.31 -4.59
C TYR A 24 -14.77 -7.80 -4.58
N ILE A 25 -14.82 -8.43 -5.74
CA ILE A 25 -14.50 -9.85 -5.91
C ILE A 25 -13.14 -10.01 -6.59
N THR A 26 -12.35 -10.95 -6.10
CA THR A 26 -11.09 -11.38 -6.73
C THR A 26 -11.18 -12.80 -7.26
N GLY A 27 -10.52 -13.05 -8.38
CA GLY A 27 -10.33 -14.38 -8.96
C GLY A 27 -9.24 -15.19 -8.24
N PHE A 28 -8.99 -16.40 -8.73
CA PHE A 28 -7.94 -17.29 -8.18
C PHE A 28 -6.53 -16.69 -8.29
N ASP A 29 -6.31 -15.86 -9.30
CA ASP A 29 -5.08 -15.14 -9.62
C ASP A 29 -4.95 -13.78 -8.92
N ARG A 30 -5.94 -13.44 -8.07
CA ARG A 30 -6.04 -12.17 -7.33
C ARG A 30 -6.32 -10.96 -8.22
N HIS A 31 -6.66 -11.13 -9.51
CA HIS A 31 -7.17 -10.02 -10.29
C HIS A 31 -8.50 -9.54 -9.70
N VAL A 32 -8.61 -8.22 -9.54
CA VAL A 32 -9.83 -7.56 -9.06
C VAL A 32 -10.80 -7.45 -10.22
N PHE A 33 -12.01 -7.97 -10.04
CA PHE A 33 -13.10 -7.74 -10.98
C PHE A 33 -13.86 -6.47 -10.61
N PRO A 34 -14.18 -5.59 -11.59
CA PRO A 34 -15.19 -4.56 -11.39
C PRO A 34 -16.47 -5.22 -10.87
N THR A 35 -16.84 -4.93 -9.63
CA THR A 35 -17.96 -5.56 -8.94
C THR A 35 -19.02 -4.52 -8.67
N GLN A 36 -20.23 -4.74 -9.18
CA GLN A 36 -21.39 -3.92 -8.86
C GLN A 36 -22.07 -4.50 -7.63
N ILE A 37 -22.32 -3.64 -6.64
CA ILE A 37 -22.94 -4.03 -5.36
C ILE A 37 -24.33 -3.42 -5.28
N GLU A 38 -25.33 -4.28 -5.20
CA GLU A 38 -26.72 -3.92 -4.90
C GLU A 38 -27.07 -4.46 -3.50
N VAL A 39 -27.81 -3.67 -2.73
CA VAL A 39 -28.25 -4.05 -1.38
C VAL A 39 -29.77 -3.99 -1.33
N GLU A 40 -30.39 -5.13 -1.03
CA GLU A 40 -31.85 -5.29 -0.96
C GLU A 40 -32.22 -5.86 0.40
N GLY A 41 -32.71 -5.01 1.31
CA GLY A 41 -33.03 -5.42 2.69
C GLY A 41 -31.79 -5.90 3.42
N ASN A 42 -31.69 -7.21 3.67
CA ASN A 42 -30.52 -7.85 4.30
C ASN A 42 -29.67 -8.70 3.35
N LEU A 43 -29.89 -8.53 2.04
CA LEU A 43 -29.21 -9.24 0.98
C LEU A 43 -28.24 -8.29 0.26
N ILE A 44 -27.01 -8.73 0.08
CA ILE A 44 -25.97 -8.07 -0.68
C ILE A 44 -25.76 -8.89 -1.95
N ILE A 45 -25.98 -8.27 -3.10
CA ILE A 45 -25.88 -8.88 -4.42
C ILE A 45 -24.65 -8.31 -5.10
N CYS A 46 -23.68 -9.18 -5.36
CA CYS A 46 -22.42 -8.83 -6.02
C CYS A 46 -22.44 -9.34 -7.46
N GLN A 47 -22.51 -8.43 -8.42
CA GLN A 47 -22.50 -8.74 -9.85
C GLN A 47 -21.13 -8.47 -10.46
N ARG A 48 -20.68 -9.35 -11.36
CA ARG A 48 -19.41 -9.20 -12.08
C ARG A 48 -19.48 -9.73 -13.53
N PRO A 49 -18.51 -9.37 -14.41
CA PRO A 49 -18.56 -9.77 -15.82
C PRO A 49 -18.54 -11.30 -16.06
N HIS A 50 -17.67 -12.03 -15.35
CA HIS A 50 -17.42 -13.46 -15.55
C HIS A 50 -18.02 -14.32 -14.44
N SER A 51 -18.51 -15.51 -14.82
CA SER A 51 -19.11 -16.47 -13.90
C SER A 51 -18.10 -17.54 -13.52
N ASP A 52 -17.45 -17.40 -12.37
CA ASP A 52 -16.40 -18.30 -11.86
C ASP A 52 -16.39 -18.30 -10.32
N SER A 53 -15.59 -19.13 -9.65
CA SER A 53 -15.42 -18.97 -8.20
C SER A 53 -14.64 -17.70 -7.86
N GLY A 54 -14.90 -17.12 -6.68
CA GLY A 54 -14.28 -15.86 -6.28
C GLY A 54 -14.23 -15.67 -4.78
N LYS A 55 -13.39 -14.74 -4.33
CA LYS A 55 -13.36 -14.27 -2.94
C LYS A 55 -13.97 -12.88 -2.89
N LEU A 56 -14.98 -12.68 -2.04
CA LEU A 56 -15.49 -11.35 -1.73
C LEU A 56 -14.55 -10.69 -0.73
N HIS A 57 -14.18 -9.44 -0.97
CA HIS A 57 -13.45 -8.57 -0.06
C HIS A 57 -14.36 -7.42 0.35
N VAL A 58 -14.44 -7.15 1.65
CA VAL A 58 -15.24 -6.05 2.18
C VAL A 58 -14.68 -5.56 3.51
N ALA A 59 -14.68 -4.24 3.74
CA ALA A 59 -14.43 -3.68 5.06
C ALA A 59 -15.61 -4.00 5.96
N PHE A 60 -15.48 -4.88 6.94
CA PHE A 60 -16.60 -5.40 7.74
C PHE A 60 -16.50 -4.94 9.20
N PRO A 61 -17.59 -4.51 9.86
CA PRO A 61 -17.55 -4.10 11.25
C PRO A 61 -17.25 -5.29 12.17
N VAL A 62 -16.12 -5.21 12.88
CA VAL A 62 -15.70 -6.18 13.89
C VAL A 62 -15.57 -5.47 15.23
N GLU A 63 -16.25 -5.99 16.24
CA GLU A 63 -16.20 -5.46 17.60
C GLU A 63 -14.74 -5.33 18.08
N GLN A 64 -14.37 -4.19 18.67
CA GLN A 64 -13.00 -3.84 19.13
C GLN A 64 -11.94 -3.61 18.03
N TYR A 65 -12.21 -3.97 16.77
CA TYR A 65 -11.23 -3.86 15.67
C TYR A 65 -11.65 -2.89 14.55
N GLY A 66 -12.80 -2.22 14.68
CA GLY A 66 -13.27 -1.24 13.71
C GLY A 66 -13.82 -1.91 12.46
N ARG A 67 -13.37 -1.49 11.27
CA ARG A 67 -13.84 -2.00 9.97
C ARG A 67 -12.69 -2.56 9.12
N PRO A 68 -12.00 -3.64 9.55
CA PRO A 68 -10.94 -4.25 8.76
C PRO A 68 -11.47 -4.80 7.44
N VAL A 69 -10.64 -4.77 6.39
CA VAL A 69 -10.94 -5.48 5.13
C VAL A 69 -10.76 -6.96 5.36
N LEU A 70 -11.87 -7.70 5.29
CA LEU A 70 -11.92 -9.14 5.40
C LEU A 70 -12.26 -9.74 4.04
N ASN A 71 -11.88 -11.00 3.87
CA ASN A 71 -12.20 -11.76 2.68
C ASN A 71 -12.85 -13.09 3.02
N THR A 72 -13.72 -13.57 2.13
CA THR A 72 -14.24 -14.94 2.19
C THR A 72 -13.18 -15.92 1.68
N THR A 73 -13.43 -17.22 1.88
CA THR A 73 -12.76 -18.24 1.07
C THR A 73 -13.18 -18.13 -0.41
N SER A 74 -12.57 -18.92 -1.29
CA SER A 74 -13.04 -19.00 -2.68
C SER A 74 -14.37 -19.73 -2.70
N LEU A 75 -15.43 -19.02 -3.07
CA LEU A 75 -16.80 -19.51 -3.11
C LEU A 75 -17.25 -19.67 -4.55
N ARG A 76 -18.00 -20.75 -4.82
CA ARG A 76 -18.67 -20.96 -6.10
C ARG A 76 -19.91 -20.07 -6.21
N GLU A 77 -20.35 -19.80 -7.43
CA GLU A 77 -21.67 -19.21 -7.63
C GLU A 77 -22.78 -20.22 -7.29
N ARG A 78 -23.84 -19.73 -6.66
CA ARG A 78 -25.07 -20.48 -6.35
C ARG A 78 -26.22 -19.51 -6.13
N ASP A 79 -27.44 -20.03 -6.21
CA ASP A 79 -28.64 -19.23 -6.00
C ASP A 79 -28.87 -18.91 -4.52
N GLU A 80 -28.60 -19.88 -3.61
CA GLU A 80 -28.78 -19.66 -2.18
C GLU A 80 -27.74 -18.68 -1.63
N PRO A 81 -28.15 -17.65 -0.86
CA PRO A 81 -27.20 -16.72 -0.31
C PRO A 81 -26.24 -17.38 0.68
N TYR A 82 -25.01 -16.88 0.74
CA TYR A 82 -24.05 -17.21 1.78
C TYR A 82 -24.31 -16.36 3.02
N LEU A 83 -24.19 -16.93 4.22
CA LEU A 83 -24.16 -16.11 5.44
C LEU A 83 -22.83 -15.36 5.49
N LEU A 84 -22.87 -14.04 5.30
CA LEU A 84 -21.66 -13.25 5.14
C LEU A 84 -20.71 -13.35 6.34
N PRO A 85 -21.16 -13.17 7.61
CA PRO A 85 -20.26 -13.26 8.75
C PRO A 85 -19.59 -14.63 8.86
N LEU A 86 -20.31 -15.70 8.52
CA LEU A 86 -19.79 -17.06 8.54
C LEU A 86 -18.66 -17.26 7.53
N GLU A 87 -18.87 -16.81 6.29
CA GLU A 87 -17.87 -16.98 5.23
C GLU A 87 -16.66 -16.05 5.41
N LEU A 88 -16.85 -14.85 5.98
CA LEU A 88 -15.75 -13.99 6.42
C LEU A 88 -14.96 -14.64 7.56
N ALA A 89 -15.63 -15.26 8.54
CA ALA A 89 -14.97 -16.00 9.63
C ALA A 89 -14.13 -17.16 9.09
N ARG A 90 -14.67 -17.96 8.16
CA ARG A 90 -13.91 -19.02 7.48
C ARG A 90 -12.70 -18.47 6.75
N GLY A 91 -12.88 -17.40 5.99
CA GLY A 91 -11.80 -16.78 5.22
C GLY A 91 -10.68 -16.27 6.12
N LYS A 92 -11.03 -15.55 7.20
CA LYS A 92 -10.04 -15.00 8.13
C LYS A 92 -9.26 -16.08 8.88
N ILE A 93 -9.93 -17.15 9.32
CA ILE A 93 -9.27 -18.27 10.00
C ILE A 93 -8.36 -19.05 9.05
N ALA A 94 -8.78 -19.25 7.79
CA ALA A 94 -7.93 -19.86 6.77
C ALA A 94 -6.68 -19.02 6.51
N GLU A 95 -6.83 -17.71 6.35
CA GLU A 95 -5.72 -16.76 6.18
C GLU A 95 -4.73 -16.81 7.35
N LEU A 96 -5.22 -16.85 8.60
CA LEU A 96 -4.35 -16.94 9.79
C LEU A 96 -3.54 -18.23 9.84
N ARG A 97 -4.18 -19.35 9.53
CA ARG A 97 -3.51 -20.65 9.50
C ARG A 97 -2.42 -20.68 8.42
N ASP A 98 -2.74 -20.20 7.22
CA ASP A 98 -1.79 -20.16 6.11
C ASP A 98 -0.63 -19.20 6.40
N GLN A 99 -0.92 -18.02 6.98
CA GLN A 99 0.10 -17.03 7.33
C GLN A 99 1.03 -17.51 8.46
N SER A 100 0.48 -18.11 9.52
CA SER A 100 1.27 -18.65 10.63
C SER A 100 2.16 -19.81 10.16
N SER A 101 1.63 -20.70 9.30
CA SER A 101 2.42 -21.79 8.71
C SER A 101 3.56 -21.25 7.83
N ALA A 102 3.29 -20.27 6.96
CA ALA A 102 4.31 -19.65 6.12
C ALA A 102 5.42 -18.99 6.95
N TRP A 103 5.07 -18.40 8.09
CA TRP A 103 6.03 -17.78 9.01
C TRP A 103 6.82 -18.78 9.85
N GLU A 104 6.19 -19.86 10.27
CA GLU A 104 6.85 -20.97 10.95
C GLU A 104 7.91 -21.64 10.04
N ILE A 105 7.64 -21.74 8.73
CA ILE A 105 8.60 -22.24 7.73
C ILE A 105 9.87 -21.39 7.65
N ILE A 106 9.76 -20.06 7.81
CA ILE A 106 10.92 -19.16 7.85
C ILE A 106 11.51 -19.00 9.26
N HIS A 107 11.21 -19.96 10.15
CA HIS A 107 11.69 -20.02 11.53
C HIS A 107 11.28 -18.83 12.40
N MET A 108 10.15 -18.20 12.12
CA MET A 108 9.52 -17.29 13.08
C MET A 108 8.98 -18.11 14.26
N GLU A 109 9.24 -17.64 15.48
CA GLU A 109 8.64 -18.23 16.67
C GLU A 109 7.15 -17.85 16.75
N ILE A 110 6.26 -18.84 16.74
CA ILE A 110 4.82 -18.62 16.86
C ILE A 110 4.42 -18.67 18.34
N PRO A 111 3.87 -17.59 18.92
CA PRO A 111 3.60 -17.53 20.35
C PRO A 111 2.44 -18.48 20.75
N ALA A 112 2.54 -19.07 21.95
CA ALA A 112 1.49 -19.96 22.47
C ALA A 112 0.13 -19.25 22.64
N SER A 113 0.15 -17.94 22.97
CA SER A 113 -1.06 -17.11 23.05
C SER A 113 -1.79 -17.00 21.72
N PHE A 114 -1.06 -16.93 20.59
CA PHE A 114 -1.66 -17.00 19.26
C PHE A 114 -2.37 -18.33 19.04
N ARG A 115 -1.70 -19.46 19.34
CA ARG A 115 -2.29 -20.80 19.17
C ARG A 115 -3.56 -20.98 19.99
N GLN A 116 -3.60 -20.43 21.21
CA GLN A 116 -4.80 -20.44 22.05
C GLN A 116 -5.94 -19.61 21.42
N ALA A 117 -5.66 -18.40 20.95
CA ALA A 117 -6.65 -17.54 20.30
C ALA A 117 -7.15 -18.11 18.96
N GLU A 118 -6.25 -18.68 18.15
CA GLU A 118 -6.57 -19.41 16.92
C GLU A 118 -7.52 -20.58 17.20
N HIS A 119 -7.21 -21.38 18.23
CA HIS A 119 -8.06 -22.49 18.62
C HIS A 119 -9.46 -22.04 19.07
N GLN A 120 -9.54 -20.96 19.85
CA GLN A 120 -10.82 -20.39 20.27
C GLN A 120 -11.64 -19.90 19.07
N ALA A 121 -11.02 -19.18 18.13
CA ALA A 121 -11.68 -18.71 16.90
C ALA A 121 -12.23 -19.90 16.09
N PHE A 122 -11.42 -20.96 15.94
CA PHE A 122 -11.83 -22.19 15.26
C PHE A 122 -13.00 -22.90 15.97
N GLN A 123 -12.99 -22.99 17.31
CA GLN A 123 -14.10 -23.58 18.07
C GLN A 123 -15.41 -22.80 17.88
N LEU A 124 -15.35 -21.46 17.89
CA LEU A 124 -16.52 -20.61 17.65
C LEU A 124 -17.05 -20.79 16.23
N LEU A 125 -16.16 -20.83 15.23
CA LEU A 125 -16.54 -21.12 13.85
C LEU A 125 -17.19 -22.52 13.75
N ALA A 126 -16.59 -23.55 14.34
CA ALA A 126 -17.14 -24.90 14.33
C ALA A 126 -18.54 -24.97 14.95
N ARG A 127 -18.80 -24.23 16.02
CA ARG A 127 -20.15 -24.11 16.61
C ARG A 127 -21.12 -23.38 15.68
N ALA A 128 -20.70 -22.28 15.05
CA ALA A 128 -21.52 -21.56 14.08
C ALA A 128 -21.94 -22.46 12.92
N LEU A 129 -20.99 -23.27 12.40
CA LEU A 129 -21.25 -24.21 11.31
C LEU A 129 -22.30 -25.27 11.62
N SER A 130 -22.37 -25.71 12.88
CA SER A 130 -23.35 -26.68 13.36
C SER A 130 -24.74 -26.09 13.58
N LEU A 131 -24.90 -24.76 13.47
CA LEU A 131 -26.14 -24.04 13.74
C LEU A 131 -26.66 -23.28 12.52
N GLN A 132 -26.31 -23.71 11.30
CA GLN A 132 -26.76 -23.03 10.06
C GLN A 132 -28.29 -22.99 9.90
N ASP A 133 -29.02 -23.91 10.53
CA ASP A 133 -30.49 -23.90 10.56
C ASP A 133 -31.06 -22.73 11.38
N ASP A 134 -30.31 -22.25 12.37
CA ASP A 134 -30.60 -21.04 13.15
C ASP A 134 -29.64 -19.93 12.70
N GLN A 135 -30.01 -19.24 11.61
CA GLN A 135 -29.14 -18.27 10.95
C GLN A 135 -28.73 -17.11 11.87
N GLU A 136 -29.61 -16.66 12.77
CA GLU A 136 -29.27 -15.60 13.73
C GLU A 136 -28.17 -16.07 14.70
N GLN A 137 -28.31 -17.28 15.25
CA GLN A 137 -27.30 -17.85 16.12
C GLN A 137 -25.99 -18.13 15.41
N CYS A 138 -26.07 -18.65 14.19
CA CYS A 138 -24.92 -18.87 13.33
C CYS A 138 -24.15 -17.57 13.09
N CYS A 139 -24.83 -16.50 12.67
CA CYS A 139 -24.21 -15.20 12.43
C CYS A 139 -23.61 -14.60 13.71
N ARG A 140 -24.30 -14.72 14.84
CA ARG A 140 -23.77 -14.25 16.14
C ARG A 140 -22.48 -14.95 16.53
N LEU A 141 -22.42 -16.28 16.43
CA LEU A 141 -21.21 -17.05 16.71
C LEU A 141 -20.10 -16.80 15.69
N ALA A 142 -20.45 -16.58 14.42
CA ALA A 142 -19.49 -16.22 13.38
C ALA A 142 -18.86 -14.84 13.64
N CYS A 143 -19.64 -13.85 14.07
CA CYS A 143 -19.10 -12.55 14.50
C CYS A 143 -18.16 -12.70 15.71
N GLN A 144 -18.49 -13.56 16.69
CA GLN A 144 -17.57 -13.86 17.80
C GLN A 144 -16.29 -14.55 17.32
N ALA A 145 -16.40 -15.47 16.35
CA ALA A 145 -15.25 -16.11 15.72
C ALA A 145 -14.36 -15.09 14.99
N LEU A 146 -14.96 -14.10 14.31
CA LEU A 146 -14.24 -12.99 13.69
C LEU A 146 -13.49 -12.15 14.71
N THR A 147 -14.12 -11.76 15.82
CA THR A 147 -13.44 -11.01 16.89
C THR A 147 -12.25 -11.79 17.46
N ALA A 148 -12.42 -13.09 17.72
CA ALA A 148 -11.34 -13.96 18.18
C ALA A 148 -10.23 -14.13 17.13
N ALA A 149 -10.57 -14.24 15.85
CA ALA A 149 -9.60 -14.33 14.76
C ALA A 149 -8.83 -13.00 14.58
N CYS A 150 -9.48 -11.85 14.69
CA CYS A 150 -8.81 -10.55 14.68
C CYS A 150 -7.84 -10.41 15.86
N HIS A 151 -8.23 -10.88 17.05
CA HIS A 151 -7.32 -10.94 18.20
C HIS A 151 -6.10 -11.83 17.94
N ALA A 152 -6.30 -13.03 17.40
CA ALA A 152 -5.20 -13.91 17.00
C ALA A 152 -4.29 -13.23 15.95
N SER A 153 -4.87 -12.50 15.00
CA SER A 153 -4.11 -11.74 13.99
C SER A 153 -3.19 -10.70 14.64
N ASP A 154 -3.69 -9.93 15.60
CA ASP A 154 -2.91 -8.91 16.31
C ASP A 154 -1.73 -9.53 17.08
N LEU A 155 -1.97 -10.63 17.80
CA LEU A 155 -0.91 -11.37 18.50
C LEU A 155 0.19 -11.87 17.54
N LEU A 156 -0.22 -12.42 16.38
CA LEU A 156 0.71 -12.93 15.38
C LEU A 156 1.52 -11.80 14.74
N MET A 157 0.87 -10.70 14.33
CA MET A 157 1.52 -9.54 13.73
C MET A 157 2.50 -8.87 14.70
N LYS A 158 2.10 -8.72 15.97
CA LYS A 158 2.96 -8.17 17.01
C LYS A 158 4.23 -8.99 17.19
N SER A 159 4.09 -10.31 17.31
CA SER A 159 5.24 -11.21 17.45
C SER A 159 6.19 -11.14 16.25
N TYR A 160 5.65 -11.08 15.03
CA TYR A 160 6.45 -10.92 13.81
C TYR A 160 7.21 -9.59 13.81
N THR A 161 6.52 -8.50 14.17
CA THR A 161 7.11 -7.16 14.22
C THR A 161 8.22 -7.11 15.26
N ASP A 162 7.99 -7.63 16.47
CA ASP A 162 8.97 -7.65 17.55
C ASP A 162 10.23 -8.45 17.15
N GLN A 163 10.06 -9.63 16.55
CA GLN A 163 11.17 -10.47 16.08
C GLN A 163 11.97 -9.80 14.95
N ARG A 164 11.28 -9.20 13.96
CA ARG A 164 11.96 -8.46 12.88
C ARG A 164 12.69 -7.22 13.38
N MET A 165 12.09 -6.47 14.29
CA MET A 165 12.74 -5.32 14.90
C MET A 165 13.97 -5.73 15.71
N ALA A 166 13.90 -6.85 16.45
CA ALA A 166 15.07 -7.38 17.15
C ALA A 166 16.22 -7.75 16.21
N VAL A 167 15.92 -8.29 15.02
CA VAL A 167 16.93 -8.55 13.97
C VAL A 167 17.52 -7.23 13.45
N CYS A 168 16.68 -6.24 13.15
CA CYS A 168 17.12 -4.92 12.70
C CYS A 168 18.01 -4.22 13.74
N HIS A 169 17.71 -4.34 15.03
CA HIS A 169 18.50 -3.73 16.11
C HIS A 169 19.84 -4.45 16.37
N ARG A 170 19.93 -5.75 16.06
CA ARG A 170 21.18 -6.53 16.18
C ARG A 170 22.08 -6.40 14.95
N ALA A 171 21.51 -6.03 13.80
CA ALA A 171 22.31 -5.68 12.64
C ALA A 171 23.24 -4.50 13.01
N PRO A 172 24.50 -4.49 12.53
CA PRO A 172 25.40 -3.37 12.76
C PRO A 172 24.74 -2.05 12.34
N SER A 173 25.12 -0.96 13.00
CA SER A 173 24.50 0.38 13.05
C SER A 173 24.22 1.10 11.72
N ASN A 174 24.36 0.43 10.57
CA ASN A 174 23.87 0.95 9.31
C ASN A 174 22.38 0.65 9.22
N PRO A 175 21.51 1.68 9.26
CA PRO A 175 20.10 1.47 8.97
C PRO A 175 19.97 0.77 7.60
N PRO A 176 18.97 -0.11 7.42
CA PRO A 176 18.78 -0.83 6.16
C PRO A 176 18.54 0.09 4.96
N ALA A 177 18.22 1.37 5.21
CA ALA A 177 18.15 2.44 4.23
C ALA A 177 18.90 3.68 4.74
N PRO A 178 19.60 4.43 3.87
CA PRO A 178 20.28 5.66 4.26
C PRO A 178 19.26 6.73 4.68
N LEU A 179 19.55 7.47 5.76
CA LEU A 179 18.78 8.64 6.12
C LEU A 179 19.25 9.80 5.24
N GLY A 180 18.33 10.44 4.52
CA GLY A 180 18.64 11.56 3.65
C GLY A 180 17.76 12.77 3.86
N CYS A 181 18.28 13.92 3.44
CA CYS A 181 17.57 15.20 3.48
C CYS A 181 17.80 15.97 2.16
N ALA A 182 16.84 16.81 1.79
CA ALA A 182 16.96 17.67 0.62
C ALA A 182 17.94 18.81 0.89
N LEU A 183 18.85 19.03 -0.05
CA LEU A 183 19.75 20.17 -0.01
C LEU A 183 19.02 21.42 -0.50
N PRO A 184 19.26 22.58 0.13
CA PRO A 184 18.78 23.84 -0.42
C PRO A 184 19.47 24.12 -1.77
N TRP A 185 18.81 24.93 -2.60
CA TRP A 185 19.45 25.46 -3.80
C TRP A 185 20.47 26.54 -3.42
N GLY A 186 21.72 26.36 -3.82
CA GLY A 186 22.82 27.26 -3.52
C GLY A 186 23.78 26.73 -2.45
N GLU A 187 24.70 27.58 -2.02
CA GLU A 187 25.75 27.21 -1.08
C GLU A 187 25.22 27.10 0.36
N MET A 188 25.68 26.07 1.07
CA MET A 188 25.52 25.96 2.52
C MET A 188 26.75 26.56 3.19
N ASN A 189 26.58 27.17 4.36
CA ASN A 189 27.73 27.55 5.17
C ASN A 189 28.39 26.30 5.80
N ASP A 190 29.66 26.44 6.18
CA ASP A 190 30.47 25.32 6.70
C ASP A 190 29.82 24.60 7.89
N ASN A 191 29.16 25.34 8.78
CA ASN A 191 28.49 24.77 9.95
C ASN A 191 27.28 23.90 9.56
N ALA A 192 26.42 24.41 8.68
CA ALA A 192 25.27 23.65 8.18
C ALA A 192 25.74 22.40 7.40
N GLN A 193 26.80 22.51 6.60
CA GLN A 193 27.37 21.39 5.87
C GLN A 193 27.94 20.32 6.81
N GLN A 194 28.69 20.71 7.84
CA GLN A 194 29.19 19.77 8.85
C GLN A 194 28.05 19.06 9.61
N MET A 195 27.04 19.83 10.02
CA MET A 195 25.86 19.28 10.69
C MET A 195 25.10 18.31 9.78
N PHE A 196 24.92 18.66 8.51
CA PHE A 196 24.29 17.80 7.51
C PHE A 196 25.07 16.49 7.33
N CYS A 197 26.39 16.57 7.10
CA CYS A 197 27.24 15.40 6.89
C CYS A 197 27.34 14.47 8.10
N SER A 198 27.23 15.02 9.31
CA SER A 198 27.21 14.21 10.54
C SER A 198 25.84 13.54 10.80
N THR A 199 24.77 14.04 10.20
CA THR A 199 23.40 13.56 10.44
C THR A 199 22.90 12.63 9.33
N PHE A 200 23.16 12.97 8.07
CA PHE A 200 22.59 12.33 6.90
C PHE A 200 23.64 11.55 6.09
N GLN A 201 23.28 10.34 5.66
CA GLN A 201 24.11 9.52 4.76
C GLN A 201 23.75 9.72 3.28
N ALA A 202 22.60 10.33 3.00
CA ALA A 202 22.13 10.63 1.65
C ALA A 202 21.71 12.10 1.52
N ALA A 203 21.81 12.63 0.30
CA ALA A 203 21.40 13.99 -0.01
C ALA A 203 20.49 14.00 -1.25
N ALA A 204 19.35 14.67 -1.17
CA ALA A 204 18.51 14.91 -2.33
C ALA A 204 18.87 16.26 -2.95
N ILE A 205 19.44 16.22 -4.15
CA ILE A 205 19.89 17.37 -4.93
C ILE A 205 18.73 17.81 -5.82
N PRO A 206 18.22 19.05 -5.65
CA PRO A 206 17.05 19.54 -6.37
C PRO A 206 17.40 19.88 -7.82
N ILE A 207 17.36 18.88 -8.71
CA ILE A 207 17.61 19.05 -10.15
C ILE A 207 16.30 19.47 -10.84
N GLU A 208 15.81 20.65 -10.47
CA GLU A 208 14.56 21.21 -10.99
C GLU A 208 14.77 21.81 -12.39
N TRP A 209 14.04 21.30 -13.40
CA TRP A 209 14.17 21.73 -14.80
C TRP A 209 14.08 23.24 -14.97
N LYS A 210 13.09 23.90 -14.34
CA LYS A 210 12.88 25.35 -14.44
C LYS A 210 14.07 26.20 -13.97
N ARG A 211 14.92 25.67 -13.09
CA ARG A 211 16.08 26.39 -12.55
C ARG A 211 17.33 26.13 -13.36
N VAL A 212 17.46 24.91 -13.87
CA VAL A 212 18.59 24.53 -14.72
C VAL A 212 18.44 25.08 -16.12
N GLU A 213 17.22 25.11 -16.67
CA GLU A 213 16.94 25.68 -17.99
C GLU A 213 15.89 26.80 -17.87
N PRO A 214 16.28 27.96 -17.32
CA PRO A 214 15.35 29.09 -17.17
C PRO A 214 14.93 29.69 -18.51
N VAL A 215 15.77 29.52 -19.55
CA VAL A 215 15.51 29.93 -20.93
C VAL A 215 15.83 28.74 -21.82
N GLU A 216 14.96 28.45 -22.79
CA GLU A 216 15.11 27.36 -23.77
C GLU A 216 16.52 27.34 -24.37
N GLY A 217 17.19 26.18 -24.27
CA GLY A 217 18.54 25.93 -24.77
C GLY A 217 19.69 26.52 -23.94
N ARG A 218 19.39 27.26 -22.85
CA ARG A 218 20.42 27.81 -21.95
C ARG A 218 20.38 27.09 -20.61
N TYR A 219 21.31 26.14 -20.46
CA TYR A 219 21.50 25.41 -19.22
C TYR A 219 22.46 26.11 -18.25
N ASP A 220 22.07 26.17 -16.99
CA ASP A 220 22.88 26.58 -15.85
C ASP A 220 23.02 25.40 -14.88
N TRP A 221 24.20 24.77 -14.90
CA TRP A 221 24.53 23.61 -14.08
C TRP A 221 25.40 23.94 -12.87
N GLU A 222 25.89 25.18 -12.73
CA GLU A 222 26.95 25.50 -11.76
C GLU A 222 26.57 25.11 -10.33
N VAL A 223 25.36 25.47 -9.89
CA VAL A 223 24.87 25.15 -8.55
C VAL A 223 24.72 23.64 -8.35
N ILE A 224 24.22 22.92 -9.35
CA ILE A 224 24.04 21.47 -9.24
C ILE A 224 25.38 20.76 -9.23
N ASP A 225 26.33 21.16 -10.08
CA ASP A 225 27.67 20.59 -10.12
C ASP A 225 28.35 20.73 -8.75
N GLN A 226 28.28 21.91 -8.13
CA GLN A 226 28.80 22.16 -6.79
C GLN A 226 28.15 21.27 -5.72
N LEU A 227 26.82 21.09 -5.77
CA LEU A 227 26.11 20.23 -4.82
C LEU A 227 26.49 18.76 -5.01
N VAL A 228 26.66 18.30 -6.25
CA VAL A 228 27.08 16.92 -6.54
C VAL A 228 28.53 16.70 -6.13
N ASP A 229 29.42 17.66 -6.36
CA ASP A 229 30.82 17.65 -5.89
C ASP A 229 30.88 17.53 -4.37
N CYS A 230 30.16 18.39 -3.65
CA CYS A 230 30.04 18.37 -2.20
C CYS A 230 29.56 17.00 -1.68
N CYS A 231 28.50 16.42 -2.27
CA CYS A 231 28.01 15.10 -1.90
C CYS A 231 29.07 14.00 -2.14
N THR A 232 29.79 14.09 -3.26
CA THR A 232 30.84 13.12 -3.63
C THR A 232 32.01 13.17 -2.65
N ASP A 233 32.48 14.38 -2.32
CA ASP A 233 33.60 14.61 -1.42
C ASP A 233 33.31 14.13 0.01
N HIS A 234 32.07 14.33 0.48
CA HIS A 234 31.61 13.88 1.79
C HIS A 234 31.11 12.43 1.83
N ARG A 235 31.25 11.68 0.73
CA ARG A 235 30.80 10.27 0.60
C ARG A 235 29.33 10.07 0.93
N GLN A 236 28.50 11.07 0.67
CA GLN A 236 27.05 10.94 0.77
C GLN A 236 26.51 10.23 -0.48
N LEU A 237 25.35 9.59 -0.34
CA LEU A 237 24.63 9.02 -1.48
C LEU A 237 23.77 10.11 -2.13
N PRO A 238 24.12 10.64 -3.32
CA PRO A 238 23.30 11.65 -3.98
C PRO A 238 22.08 11.02 -4.66
N ARG A 239 20.93 11.66 -4.47
CA ARG A 239 19.68 11.46 -5.21
C ARG A 239 19.41 12.70 -6.04
N GLY A 240 19.26 12.55 -7.36
CA GLY A 240 18.90 13.66 -8.25
C GLY A 240 17.40 13.74 -8.50
N GLY A 241 16.84 14.95 -8.52
CA GLY A 241 15.47 15.22 -8.97
C GLY A 241 14.69 16.16 -8.04
N PRO A 242 13.38 16.36 -8.31
CA PRO A 242 12.61 15.75 -9.39
C PRO A 242 13.03 16.31 -10.77
N LEU A 243 13.22 15.43 -11.76
CA LEU A 243 13.50 15.88 -13.13
C LEU A 243 12.28 16.55 -13.77
N ILE A 244 11.09 15.99 -13.54
CA ILE A 244 9.82 16.51 -14.00
C ILE A 244 8.95 16.78 -12.77
N ASP A 245 8.65 18.05 -12.53
CA ASP A 245 7.72 18.47 -11.48
C ASP A 245 6.39 18.86 -12.12
N LEU A 246 5.36 18.02 -11.91
CA LEU A 246 4.00 18.23 -12.41
C LEU A 246 3.12 19.01 -11.41
N GLY A 247 3.72 19.62 -10.39
CA GLY A 247 3.07 20.58 -9.52
C GLY A 247 2.94 21.96 -10.18
N ALA A 248 2.11 22.82 -9.57
CA ALA A 248 1.91 24.19 -10.05
C ALA A 248 3.23 24.97 -10.10
N GLY A 249 3.68 25.34 -11.30
CA GLY A 249 4.95 26.05 -11.52
C GLY A 249 6.20 25.17 -11.37
N GLY A 250 6.08 23.85 -11.53
CA GLY A 250 7.21 22.91 -11.54
C GLY A 250 8.02 22.94 -12.85
N LEU A 251 7.34 23.14 -13.98
CA LEU A 251 7.95 23.17 -15.32
C LEU A 251 8.52 24.57 -15.69
N PRO A 252 9.49 24.65 -16.61
CA PRO A 252 9.99 25.93 -17.10
C PRO A 252 8.90 26.78 -17.76
N ASN A 253 8.92 28.10 -17.52
CA ASN A 253 7.91 29.01 -18.04
C ASN A 253 7.88 29.06 -19.58
N TRP A 254 9.03 28.88 -20.24
CA TRP A 254 9.11 28.89 -21.71
C TRP A 254 8.35 27.71 -22.35
N LEU A 255 8.15 26.62 -21.61
CA LEU A 255 7.40 25.44 -22.08
C LEU A 255 5.91 25.75 -22.31
N GLN A 256 5.36 26.80 -21.68
CA GLN A 256 3.97 27.23 -21.87
C GLN A 256 3.66 27.58 -23.34
N GLN A 257 4.66 28.03 -24.10
CA GLN A 257 4.48 28.36 -25.52
C GLN A 257 4.17 27.12 -26.38
N TRP A 258 4.45 25.93 -25.85
CA TRP A 258 4.34 24.63 -26.52
C TRP A 258 3.20 23.76 -25.97
N GLU A 259 2.34 24.29 -25.08
CA GLU A 259 1.27 23.54 -24.40
C GLU A 259 0.32 22.78 -25.35
N HIS A 260 0.12 23.31 -26.55
CA HIS A 260 -0.80 22.75 -27.55
C HIS A 260 -0.11 21.77 -28.53
N ASP A 261 1.20 21.56 -28.39
CA ASP A 261 1.99 20.68 -29.25
C ASP A 261 2.60 19.52 -28.45
N ILE A 262 1.79 18.47 -28.28
CA ILE A 262 2.12 17.29 -27.49
C ILE A 262 3.39 16.59 -27.99
N LEU A 263 3.62 16.57 -29.31
CA LEU A 263 4.76 15.87 -29.91
C LEU A 263 6.08 16.58 -29.61
N ASN A 264 6.10 17.91 -29.74
CA ASN A 264 7.27 18.70 -29.38
C ASN A 264 7.50 18.70 -27.87
N MET A 265 6.44 18.77 -27.07
CA MET A 265 6.55 18.66 -25.60
C MET A 265 7.17 17.35 -25.14
N GLN A 266 6.78 16.22 -25.74
CA GLN A 266 7.42 14.93 -25.45
C GLN A 266 8.91 14.97 -25.78
N SER A 267 9.29 15.57 -26.90
CA SER A 267 10.69 15.69 -27.33
C SER A 267 11.51 16.51 -26.32
N PHE A 268 11.02 17.69 -25.92
CA PHE A 268 11.70 18.52 -24.91
C PHE A 268 11.89 17.81 -23.57
N VAL A 269 10.87 17.08 -23.11
CA VAL A 269 10.95 16.31 -21.86
C VAL A 269 12.00 15.20 -21.98
N CYS A 270 12.01 14.46 -23.10
CA CYS A 270 12.99 13.41 -23.34
C CYS A 270 14.41 13.98 -23.41
N ASP A 271 14.63 15.05 -24.17
CA ASP A 271 15.93 15.71 -24.32
C ASP A 271 16.45 16.23 -22.98
N TRP A 272 15.58 16.83 -22.16
CA TRP A 272 15.91 17.29 -20.80
C TRP A 272 16.34 16.14 -19.90
N VAL A 273 15.53 15.08 -19.80
CA VAL A 273 15.82 13.92 -18.95
C VAL A 273 17.11 13.25 -19.39
N GLU A 274 17.32 13.08 -20.69
CA GLU A 274 18.55 12.51 -21.24
C GLU A 274 19.77 13.38 -20.92
N THR A 275 19.66 14.70 -21.08
CA THR A 275 20.75 15.64 -20.78
C THR A 275 21.12 15.61 -19.30
N ALA A 276 20.14 15.68 -18.41
CA ALA A 276 20.35 15.68 -16.96
C ALA A 276 20.97 14.35 -16.47
N VAL A 277 20.41 13.21 -16.89
CA VAL A 277 20.89 11.89 -16.47
C VAL A 277 22.26 11.59 -17.05
N SER A 278 22.51 11.93 -18.32
CA SER A 278 23.81 11.71 -18.96
C SER A 278 24.91 12.54 -18.33
N ARG A 279 24.63 13.81 -17.97
CA ARG A 279 25.62 14.69 -17.31
C ARG A 279 26.14 14.10 -16.00
N TYR A 280 25.25 13.56 -15.17
CA TYR A 280 25.60 13.03 -13.84
C TYR A 280 25.75 11.52 -13.81
N GLN A 281 25.90 10.88 -14.98
CA GLN A 281 26.09 9.45 -15.08
C GLN A 281 27.30 8.99 -14.24
N GLY A 282 27.09 7.95 -13.44
CA GLY A 282 28.12 7.41 -12.54
C GLY A 282 28.28 8.17 -11.22
N ARG A 283 27.86 9.44 -11.15
CA ARG A 283 27.87 10.26 -9.93
C ARG A 283 26.56 10.14 -9.16
N ILE A 284 25.43 10.23 -9.87
CA ILE A 284 24.08 10.05 -9.31
C ILE A 284 23.54 8.69 -9.78
N ARG A 285 23.14 7.84 -8.84
CA ARG A 285 22.58 6.51 -9.11
C ARG A 285 21.09 6.40 -8.81
N LEU A 286 20.56 7.29 -7.97
CA LEU A 286 19.16 7.32 -7.60
C LEU A 286 18.52 8.58 -8.18
N TRP A 287 17.45 8.40 -8.95
CA TRP A 287 16.76 9.49 -9.63
C TRP A 287 15.28 9.50 -9.28
N GLU A 288 14.78 10.69 -8.98
CA GLU A 288 13.36 10.99 -8.98
C GLU A 288 13.00 11.56 -10.35
N VAL A 289 12.36 10.73 -11.18
CA VAL A 289 12.02 11.10 -12.56
C VAL A 289 10.85 12.07 -12.59
N SER A 290 9.80 11.82 -11.81
CA SER A 290 8.60 12.65 -11.78
C SER A 290 8.08 12.83 -10.36
N ALA A 291 7.64 14.03 -10.03
CA ALA A 291 6.92 14.35 -8.79
C ALA A 291 5.53 14.92 -9.10
N TYR A 292 4.60 14.80 -8.14
CA TYR A 292 3.27 15.42 -8.16
C TYR A 292 2.35 15.03 -9.33
N GLY A 293 2.58 13.88 -9.99
CA GLY A 293 1.73 13.43 -11.11
C GLY A 293 0.26 13.17 -10.75
N ASN A 294 -0.06 13.03 -9.46
CA ASN A 294 -1.42 12.84 -8.97
C ASN A 294 -2.18 14.16 -8.71
N THR A 295 -1.50 15.31 -8.72
CA THR A 295 -2.14 16.61 -8.43
C THR A 295 -2.54 17.37 -9.69
N GLY A 296 -2.11 16.93 -10.87
CA GLY A 296 -2.51 17.52 -12.16
C GLY A 296 -2.30 19.03 -12.20
N GLY A 297 -1.04 19.47 -12.08
CA GLY A 297 -0.67 20.88 -12.22
C GLY A 297 -0.90 21.44 -13.61
#